data_AF-A0ABD5SDV0-F1
#
_entry.id   AF-A0ABD5SDV0-F1
#
_cell.length_a   1.000
_cell.length_b   1.000
_cell.length_c   1.000
_cell.angle_alpha   90.00
_cell.angle_beta   90.00
_cell.angle_gamma   90.00
#
_symmetry.space_group_name_H-M   'P 1'
#
loop_
_entity.id
_entity.type
_entity.pdbx_description
1 polymer ?
#
loop_
_entity_poly.entity_id
_entity_poly.type
_entity_poly.pdbx_seq_one_letter_code
_entity_poly.pdbx_strand_id
1 'polypeptide(L)'
;DHPHGEGGAEGDADGVDEGVSNAEIRGELADLDIYAGKPSGEDVYATVLYSEADVDGLFDEVEGLRGNFDHYGTHVKTAVYDGHDADRAAVVSIWETGSAAETAAGFLSELPGIVARAGEESGFGTMGMFYTVKPEHQGDFVDTFEDVGAALDGMDGHFDTDLMVNVEDENDMFIASQWRSKEDAMAFFRSDDFRETVQWGREVLADRPRHVFLA
;
A
#
# COMPACT_ATOMS: atom_id res chain seq x y z
N ASP A 1 -11.77 43.74 49.02
CA ASP A 1 -10.87 44.64 48.28
C ASP A 1 -10.29 43.89 47.09
N HIS A 2 -10.39 44.52 45.92
CA HIS A 2 -10.23 44.05 44.53
C HIS A 2 -8.80 43.57 44.14
N PRO A 3 -8.47 43.29 42.85
CA PRO A 3 -9.00 42.33 41.86
C PRO A 3 -7.85 41.66 41.02
N HIS A 4 -8.19 40.79 40.05
CA HIS A 4 -7.59 40.60 38.70
C HIS A 4 -8.03 39.22 38.17
N GLY A 5 -8.48 38.98 36.94
CA GLY A 5 -8.53 39.79 35.72
C GLY A 5 -8.23 38.86 34.53
N GLU A 6 -9.27 38.55 33.75
CA GLU A 6 -9.37 38.22 32.31
C GLU A 6 -8.32 37.42 31.52
N GLY A 7 -8.84 36.63 30.56
CA GLY A 7 -8.21 36.28 29.28
C GLY A 7 -7.65 34.85 29.24
N GLY A 8 -7.99 33.98 28.29
CA GLY A 8 -8.77 34.10 27.08
C GLY A 8 -9.09 32.69 26.57
N ALA A 9 -10.25 32.55 25.95
CA ALA A 9 -10.62 31.36 25.21
C ALA A 9 -9.81 31.34 23.91
N GLU A 10 -8.82 30.47 23.82
CA GLU A 10 -8.21 30.10 22.55
C GLU A 10 -8.90 28.82 22.11
N GLY A 11 -9.85 28.99 21.18
CA GLY A 11 -10.31 27.90 20.35
C GLY A 11 -9.18 27.57 19.38
N ASP A 12 -8.48 26.48 19.65
CA ASP A 12 -7.69 25.81 18.63
C ASP A 12 -8.68 25.33 17.56
N ALA A 13 -8.70 26.09 16.47
CA ALA A 13 -9.22 25.63 15.20
C ALA A 13 -8.26 24.53 14.73
N ASP A 14 -8.59 23.29 15.05
CA ASP A 14 -8.15 22.13 14.28
C ASP A 14 -8.67 22.34 12.86
N GLY A 15 -7.82 22.92 12.02
CA GLY A 15 -7.91 22.82 10.58
C GLY A 15 -7.65 21.37 10.23
N VAL A 16 -8.70 20.55 10.36
CA VAL A 16 -8.74 19.21 9.78
C VAL A 16 -8.63 19.45 8.28
N ASP A 17 -7.46 19.12 7.74
CA ASP A 17 -7.28 18.88 6.32
C ASP A 17 -8.46 18.00 5.86
N GLU A 18 -9.34 18.52 4.99
CA GLU A 18 -10.45 17.77 4.40
C GLU A 18 -9.94 16.76 3.35
N GLY A 19 -8.79 16.15 3.62
CA GLY A 19 -8.37 14.91 3.00
C GLY A 19 -9.26 13.80 3.54
N VAL A 20 -9.85 13.03 2.63
CA VAL A 20 -10.58 11.82 2.98
C VAL A 20 -9.70 10.95 3.88
N SER A 21 -10.18 10.64 5.08
CA SER A 21 -9.46 9.75 5.99
C SER A 21 -9.38 8.31 5.43
N ASN A 22 -8.29 7.60 5.71
CA ASN A 22 -8.12 6.17 5.38
C ASN A 22 -9.31 5.31 5.85
N ALA A 23 -9.99 5.70 6.92
CA ALA A 23 -11.17 5.03 7.45
C ALA A 23 -12.42 5.16 6.56
N GLU A 24 -12.54 6.22 5.77
CA GLU A 24 -13.66 6.41 4.84
C GLU A 24 -13.46 5.56 3.57
N ILE A 25 -12.23 5.51 3.04
CA ILE A 25 -11.86 4.62 1.92
C ILE A 25 -12.16 3.16 2.28
N ARG A 26 -11.93 2.78 3.54
CA ARG A 26 -12.28 1.45 4.09
C ARG A 26 -13.77 1.17 3.99
N GLY A 27 -14.62 2.13 4.36
CA GLY A 27 -16.07 1.94 4.30
C GLY A 27 -16.54 1.68 2.86
N GLU A 28 -16.08 2.51 1.94
CA GLU A 28 -16.55 2.44 0.56
C GLU A 28 -16.08 1.17 -0.18
N LEU A 29 -14.83 0.75 0.00
CA LEU A 29 -14.34 -0.48 -0.60
C LEU A 29 -14.97 -1.73 0.06
N ALA A 30 -15.39 -1.65 1.33
CA ALA A 30 -16.15 -2.72 2.00
C ALA A 30 -17.52 -2.93 1.37
N ASP A 31 -18.21 -1.82 1.14
CA ASP A 31 -19.56 -1.82 0.58
C ASP A 31 -19.58 -2.37 -0.85
N LEU A 32 -18.44 -2.32 -1.55
CA LEU A 32 -18.28 -2.84 -2.91
C LEU A 32 -17.92 -4.34 -2.96
N ASP A 33 -17.82 -5.03 -1.82
CA ASP A 33 -17.38 -6.44 -1.72
C ASP A 33 -16.04 -6.70 -2.44
N ILE A 34 -15.24 -5.64 -2.65
CA ILE A 34 -13.86 -5.74 -3.13
C ILE A 34 -13.02 -6.54 -2.12
N TYR A 35 -13.52 -6.59 -0.88
CA TYR A 35 -13.02 -7.43 0.19
C TYR A 35 -13.60 -8.82 0.05
N ALA A 36 -12.81 -9.74 -0.48
CA ALA A 36 -13.10 -11.15 -0.30
C ALA A 36 -13.18 -11.43 1.21
N GLY A 37 -14.39 -11.57 1.81
CA GLY A 37 -14.65 -12.00 3.19
C GLY A 37 -14.55 -10.93 4.31
N LYS A 38 -14.83 -11.33 5.56
CA LYS A 38 -14.77 -10.46 6.77
C LYS A 38 -13.31 -10.25 7.21
N PRO A 39 -12.76 -9.03 7.32
CA PRO A 39 -11.35 -8.81 7.68
C PRO A 39 -11.02 -9.61 8.95
N SER A 40 -10.02 -10.49 8.88
CA SER A 40 -9.36 -11.02 10.07
C SER A 40 -8.74 -9.81 10.76
N GLY A 41 -9.23 -9.50 11.95
CA GLY A 41 -8.90 -8.27 12.66
C GLY A 41 -7.45 -8.22 13.13
N GLU A 42 -6.55 -7.85 12.24
CA GLU A 42 -5.24 -7.32 12.60
C GLU A 42 -5.07 -6.03 11.80
N ASP A 43 -5.27 -4.90 12.47
CA ASP A 43 -4.94 -3.58 11.95
C ASP A 43 -3.41 -3.49 11.79
N VAL A 44 -2.86 -4.06 10.71
CA VAL A 44 -1.44 -3.95 10.38
C VAL A 44 -1.19 -2.67 9.59
N TYR A 45 -0.04 -2.06 9.88
CA TYR A 45 0.44 -0.83 9.26
C TYR A 45 1.59 -1.21 8.36
N ALA A 46 1.68 -0.64 7.17
CA ALA A 46 2.89 -0.83 6.39
C ALA A 46 3.42 0.45 5.80
N THR A 47 4.72 0.42 5.61
CA THR A 47 5.49 1.45 4.93
C THR A 47 5.94 0.87 3.61
N VAL A 48 5.69 1.59 2.53
CA VAL A 48 6.15 1.25 1.18
C VAL A 48 6.99 2.39 0.64
N LEU A 49 8.23 2.09 0.27
CA LEU A 49 9.15 3.05 -0.35
C LEU A 49 9.58 2.52 -1.71
N TYR A 50 9.59 3.40 -2.71
CA TYR A 50 10.08 3.07 -4.04
C TYR A 50 11.54 3.47 -4.18
N SER A 51 12.32 2.62 -4.85
CA SER A 51 13.73 2.81 -5.12
C SER A 51 14.04 2.60 -6.60
N GLU A 52 14.94 3.42 -7.13
CA GLU A 52 15.60 3.22 -8.44
C GLU A 52 16.94 2.48 -8.31
N ALA A 53 17.29 2.02 -7.11
CA ALA A 53 18.47 1.18 -6.93
C ALA A 53 18.27 -0.22 -7.53
N ASP A 54 19.40 -0.85 -7.88
CA ASP A 54 19.44 -2.25 -8.27
C ASP A 54 18.88 -3.15 -7.15
N VAL A 55 18.07 -4.14 -7.54
CA VAL A 55 17.32 -5.00 -6.63
C VAL A 55 18.25 -5.81 -5.72
N ASP A 56 19.33 -6.39 -6.25
CA ASP A 56 20.26 -7.20 -5.46
C ASP A 56 20.96 -6.33 -4.40
N GLY A 57 21.41 -5.13 -4.79
CA GLY A 57 22.04 -4.18 -3.87
C GLY A 57 21.07 -3.66 -2.79
N LEU A 58 19.81 -3.40 -3.17
CA LEU A 58 18.78 -2.98 -2.23
C LEU A 58 18.41 -4.11 -1.25
N PHE A 59 18.37 -5.35 -1.74
CA PHE A 59 18.11 -6.53 -0.94
C PHE A 59 19.14 -6.73 0.17
N ASP A 60 20.44 -6.64 -0.14
CA ASP A 60 21.51 -6.78 0.85
C ASP A 60 21.39 -5.76 2.00
N GLU A 61 21.09 -4.51 1.68
CA GLU A 61 20.89 -3.44 2.68
C GLU A 61 19.64 -3.69 3.53
N VAL A 62 18.54 -4.12 2.90
CA VAL A 62 17.30 -4.47 3.59
C VAL A 62 17.47 -5.69 4.49
N GLU A 63 18.25 -6.71 4.10
CA GLU A 63 18.53 -7.87 4.94
C GLU A 63 19.26 -7.44 6.23
N GLY A 64 20.25 -6.55 6.11
CA GLY A 64 20.96 -5.97 7.24
C GLY A 64 20.04 -5.20 8.20
N LEU A 65 19.12 -4.40 7.65
CA LEU A 65 18.12 -3.63 8.41
C LEU A 65 17.07 -4.54 9.06
N ARG A 66 16.59 -5.55 8.35
CA ARG A 66 15.59 -6.54 8.80
C ARG A 66 16.04 -7.23 10.08
N GLY A 67 17.32 -7.60 10.20
CA GLY A 67 17.85 -8.19 11.41
C GLY A 67 17.69 -7.31 12.67
N ASN A 68 17.67 -5.98 12.52
CA ASN A 68 17.35 -5.07 13.63
C ASN A 68 15.85 -4.99 13.92
N PHE A 69 15.00 -5.07 12.88
CA PHE A 69 13.55 -5.03 13.02
C PHE A 69 12.97 -6.29 13.66
N ASP A 70 13.57 -7.46 13.41
CA ASP A 70 13.15 -8.74 14.00
C ASP A 70 13.24 -8.76 15.55
N HIS A 71 13.95 -7.80 16.15
CA HIS A 71 14.00 -7.62 17.61
C HIS A 71 12.73 -6.99 18.20
N TYR A 72 11.89 -6.38 17.36
CA TYR A 72 10.64 -5.75 17.77
C TYR A 72 9.49 -6.74 17.59
N GLY A 73 8.80 -7.07 18.68
CA GLY A 73 7.69 -8.04 18.64
C GLY A 73 6.49 -7.63 17.76
N THR A 74 6.45 -6.37 17.33
CA THR A 74 5.42 -5.81 16.43
C THR A 74 5.83 -5.85 14.97
N HIS A 75 7.02 -6.33 14.63
CA HIS A 75 7.46 -6.49 13.25
C HIS A 75 6.85 -7.75 12.64
N VAL A 76 6.21 -7.60 11.48
CA VAL A 76 5.57 -8.71 10.77
C VAL A 76 6.43 -9.14 9.57
N LYS A 77 6.92 -8.18 8.79
CA LYS A 77 7.70 -8.43 7.58
C LYS A 77 8.48 -7.19 7.15
N THR A 78 9.67 -7.36 6.61
CA THR A 78 10.30 -6.39 5.70
C THR A 78 10.83 -7.16 4.50
N ALA A 79 10.45 -6.75 3.29
CA ALA A 79 10.79 -7.44 2.05
C ALA A 79 11.02 -6.46 0.90
N VAL A 80 11.80 -6.90 -0.08
CA VAL A 80 12.03 -6.19 -1.35
C VAL A 80 11.17 -6.81 -2.43
N TYR A 81 10.58 -5.95 -3.25
CA TYR A 81 9.76 -6.30 -4.38
C TYR A 81 10.35 -5.69 -5.64
N ASP A 82 10.29 -6.44 -6.73
CA ASP A 82 10.70 -6.00 -8.06
C ASP A 82 9.46 -5.67 -8.89
N GLY A 83 9.55 -4.64 -9.73
CA GLY A 83 8.49 -4.23 -10.64
C GLY A 83 8.43 -5.16 -11.86
N HIS A 84 7.22 -5.54 -12.26
CA HIS A 84 7.03 -6.40 -13.44
C HIS A 84 7.23 -5.60 -14.73
N ASP A 85 6.66 -4.40 -14.81
CA ASP A 85 6.70 -3.56 -16.01
C ASP A 85 7.67 -2.38 -15.89
N ALA A 86 7.77 -1.78 -14.70
CA ALA A 86 8.68 -0.67 -14.48
C ALA A 86 10.01 -1.15 -13.87
N ASP A 87 11.13 -0.60 -14.36
CA ASP A 87 12.46 -0.74 -13.74
C ASP A 87 12.49 0.03 -12.40
N ARG A 88 11.78 -0.48 -11.39
CA ARG A 88 11.69 0.09 -10.05
C ARG A 88 11.55 -1.02 -9.01
N ALA A 89 12.21 -0.84 -7.89
CA ALA A 89 12.05 -1.70 -6.72
C ALA A 89 11.14 -1.04 -5.68
N ALA A 90 10.52 -1.84 -4.82
CA ALA A 90 9.84 -1.37 -3.63
C ALA A 90 10.30 -2.11 -2.38
N VAL A 91 10.47 -1.37 -1.29
CA VAL A 91 10.70 -1.95 0.04
C VAL A 91 9.42 -1.81 0.85
N VAL A 92 8.88 -2.95 1.29
CA VAL A 92 7.66 -3.01 2.08
C VAL A 92 8.00 -3.49 3.48
N SER A 93 7.55 -2.75 4.49
CA SER A 93 7.67 -3.14 5.89
C SER A 93 6.32 -3.13 6.59
N ILE A 94 5.86 -4.28 7.09
CA ILE A 94 4.58 -4.49 7.76
C ILE A 94 4.79 -4.62 9.28
N TRP A 95 3.93 -3.96 10.05
CA TRP A 95 3.99 -3.84 11.50
C TRP A 95 2.60 -3.97 12.13
N GLU A 96 2.53 -4.43 13.37
CA GLU A 96 1.28 -4.47 14.15
C GLU A 96 0.82 -3.08 14.63
N THR A 97 1.70 -2.08 14.63
CA THR A 97 1.40 -0.73 15.15
C THR A 97 1.90 0.38 14.22
N GLY A 98 1.11 1.45 14.07
CA GLY A 98 1.44 2.56 13.19
C GLY A 98 2.70 3.32 13.62
N SER A 99 2.88 3.51 14.93
CA SER A 99 4.09 4.18 15.44
C SER A 99 5.38 3.40 15.16
N ALA A 100 5.32 2.06 15.12
CA ALA A 100 6.45 1.25 14.72
C ALA A 100 6.72 1.35 13.21
N ALA A 101 5.66 1.34 12.40
CA ALA A 101 5.76 1.56 10.95
C ALA A 101 6.36 2.93 10.61
N GLU A 102 5.92 4.00 11.27
CA GLU A 102 6.46 5.35 11.08
C GLU A 102 7.94 5.44 11.47
N THR A 103 8.31 4.81 12.60
CA THR A 103 9.71 4.74 13.02
C THR A 103 10.56 3.97 11.99
N ALA A 104 10.06 2.82 11.51
CA ALA A 104 10.73 2.02 10.50
C ALA A 104 10.88 2.78 9.18
N ALA A 105 9.87 3.56 8.80
CA ALA A 105 9.91 4.39 7.60
C ALA A 105 11.13 5.30 7.59
N GLY A 106 11.45 5.93 8.73
CA GLY A 106 12.63 6.78 8.89
C GLY A 106 13.94 6.07 8.54
N PHE A 107 14.13 4.84 8.99
CA PHE A 107 15.31 4.05 8.64
C PHE A 107 15.29 3.61 7.17
N LEU A 108 14.14 3.19 6.67
CA LEU A 108 13.99 2.73 5.29
C LEU A 108 14.20 3.85 4.28
N SER A 109 13.91 5.12 4.62
CA SER A 109 14.20 6.25 3.73
C SER A 109 15.69 6.54 3.55
N GLU A 110 16.56 5.98 4.40
CA GLU A 110 18.02 6.11 4.26
C GLU A 110 18.61 5.05 3.32
N LEU A 111 17.79 4.13 2.80
CA LEU A 111 18.20 3.12 1.82
C LEU A 111 18.66 3.77 0.51
N PRO A 112 19.51 3.07 -0.27
CA PRO A 112 19.99 3.59 -1.54
C PRO A 112 18.83 3.81 -2.53
N GLY A 113 18.88 4.92 -3.26
CA GLY A 113 18.01 5.17 -4.41
C GLY A 113 16.54 5.40 -4.08
N ILE A 114 16.17 5.62 -2.82
CA ILE A 114 14.78 5.96 -2.46
C ILE A 114 14.36 7.25 -3.17
N VAL A 115 13.32 7.15 -3.99
CA VAL A 115 12.81 8.27 -4.81
C VAL A 115 11.45 8.77 -4.38
N ALA A 116 10.66 7.93 -3.72
CA ALA A 116 9.34 8.34 -3.24
C ALA A 116 8.87 7.41 -2.12
N ARG A 117 8.11 8.00 -1.20
CA ARG A 117 7.22 7.23 -0.34
C ARG A 117 5.82 7.27 -0.90
N ALA A 118 5.22 6.11 -0.88
CA ALA A 118 3.80 5.92 -1.03
C ALA A 118 3.02 6.97 -0.20
N GLY A 119 2.27 7.86 -0.87
CA GLY A 119 1.42 8.87 -0.22
C GLY A 119 2.03 10.26 0.02
N GLU A 120 3.35 10.47 -0.16
CA GLU A 120 3.99 11.77 0.17
C GLU A 120 4.12 12.77 -1.01
N GLU A 121 4.06 12.36 -2.30
CA GLU A 121 4.28 13.31 -3.42
C GLU A 121 3.36 13.22 -4.66
N SER A 122 2.46 12.23 -4.78
CA SER A 122 1.61 12.07 -5.97
C SER A 122 0.14 12.25 -5.62
N GLY A 123 -0.63 12.83 -6.55
CA GLY A 123 -2.09 12.72 -6.54
C GLY A 123 -2.47 11.29 -6.17
N PHE A 124 -3.39 11.17 -5.22
CA PHE A 124 -3.90 9.94 -4.61
C PHE A 124 -3.29 8.61 -5.13
N GLY A 125 -2.17 8.18 -4.53
CA GLY A 125 -1.67 6.82 -4.72
C GLY A 125 -2.50 5.84 -3.91
N THR A 126 -3.40 5.09 -4.54
CA THR A 126 -3.97 3.90 -3.90
C THR A 126 -2.92 2.80 -3.91
N MET A 127 -2.19 2.68 -2.80
CA MET A 127 -1.53 1.43 -2.47
C MET A 127 -2.52 0.56 -1.73
N GLY A 128 -2.71 -0.71 -2.07
CA GLY A 128 -1.99 -1.60 -2.96
C GLY A 128 -2.20 -2.95 -2.32
N MET A 129 -3.22 -3.67 -2.76
CA MET A 129 -3.67 -4.90 -2.12
C MET A 129 -2.50 -5.89 -2.15
N PHE A 130 -2.11 -6.43 -0.99
CA PHE A 130 -1.12 -7.50 -0.93
C PHE A 130 -1.81 -8.81 -1.22
N TYR A 131 -1.29 -9.56 -2.17
CA TYR A 131 -1.81 -10.84 -2.63
C TYR A 131 -0.83 -11.94 -2.26
N THR A 132 -1.36 -13.04 -1.75
CA THR A 132 -0.64 -14.30 -1.71
C THR A 132 -1.32 -15.22 -2.70
N VAL A 133 -0.70 -15.44 -3.86
CA VAL A 133 -1.23 -16.25 -4.97
C VAL A 133 -0.94 -17.74 -4.70
N LYS A 134 -1.81 -18.64 -5.14
CA LYS A 134 -1.51 -20.07 -5.12
C LYS A 134 -0.40 -20.35 -6.15
N PRO A 135 0.63 -21.14 -5.82
CA PRO A 135 1.74 -21.41 -6.74
C PRO A 135 1.31 -21.95 -8.12
N GLU A 136 0.25 -22.75 -8.17
CA GLU A 136 -0.29 -23.27 -9.43
C GLU A 136 -0.97 -22.22 -10.33
N HIS A 137 -1.26 -21.03 -9.80
CA HIS A 137 -1.97 -19.94 -10.48
C HIS A 137 -1.14 -18.67 -10.63
N GLN A 138 0.16 -18.70 -10.31
CA GLN A 138 1.02 -17.52 -10.41
C GLN A 138 1.04 -16.95 -11.84
N GLY A 139 1.25 -17.79 -12.86
CA GLY A 139 1.18 -17.34 -14.26
C GLY A 139 -0.19 -16.80 -14.64
N ASP A 140 -1.27 -17.49 -14.25
CA ASP A 140 -2.64 -17.03 -14.53
C ASP A 140 -2.92 -15.64 -13.91
N PHE A 141 -2.35 -15.37 -12.73
CA PHE A 141 -2.49 -14.08 -12.03
C PHE A 141 -1.77 -12.95 -12.75
N VAL A 142 -0.55 -13.20 -13.24
CA VAL A 142 0.22 -12.23 -14.03
C VAL A 142 -0.50 -11.93 -15.35
N ASP A 143 -0.94 -12.97 -16.08
CA ASP A 143 -1.69 -12.80 -17.34
C ASP A 143 -2.96 -11.97 -17.12
N THR A 144 -3.70 -12.24 -16.05
CA THR A 144 -4.91 -11.48 -15.71
C THR A 144 -4.58 -10.03 -15.32
N PHE A 145 -3.46 -9.80 -14.64
CA PHE A 145 -3.00 -8.46 -14.32
C PHE A 145 -2.68 -7.68 -15.60
N GLU A 146 -2.00 -8.26 -16.57
CA GLU A 146 -1.69 -7.62 -17.86
C GLU A 146 -2.97 -7.21 -18.61
N ASP A 147 -3.99 -8.07 -18.62
CA ASP A 147 -5.30 -7.76 -19.22
C ASP A 147 -5.99 -6.57 -18.52
N VAL A 148 -5.92 -6.50 -17.19
CA VAL A 148 -6.48 -5.39 -16.39
C VAL A 148 -5.65 -4.11 -16.59
N GLY A 149 -4.32 -4.21 -16.66
CA GLY A 149 -3.42 -3.11 -16.95
C GLY A 149 -3.74 -2.46 -18.30
N ALA A 150 -3.98 -3.26 -19.33
CA ALA A 150 -4.40 -2.77 -20.63
C ALA A 150 -5.76 -2.04 -20.60
N ALA A 151 -6.67 -2.45 -19.71
CA ALA A 151 -7.94 -1.74 -19.51
C ALA A 151 -7.75 -0.40 -18.76
N LEU A 152 -6.74 -0.31 -17.90
CA LEU A 152 -6.39 0.88 -17.13
C LEU A 152 -5.69 1.96 -17.97
N ASP A 153 -4.86 1.57 -18.95
CA ASP A 153 -4.02 2.45 -19.80
C ASP A 153 -4.78 3.54 -20.59
N GLY A 154 -6.12 3.50 -20.62
CA GLY A 154 -6.97 4.50 -21.27
C GLY A 154 -7.89 5.27 -20.32
N MET A 155 -7.82 5.02 -19.01
CA MET A 155 -8.75 5.56 -18.04
C MET A 155 -8.37 6.99 -17.63
N ASP A 156 -9.33 7.93 -17.68
CA ASP A 156 -9.06 9.29 -17.22
C ASP A 156 -8.69 9.30 -15.73
N GLY A 157 -7.59 9.97 -15.41
CA GLY A 157 -7.09 10.05 -14.05
C GLY A 157 -6.28 8.84 -13.59
N HIS A 158 -6.13 7.78 -14.38
CA HIS A 158 -5.09 6.77 -14.14
C HIS A 158 -3.74 7.28 -14.65
N PHE A 159 -2.67 7.12 -13.86
CA PHE A 159 -1.32 7.52 -14.28
C PHE A 159 -0.42 6.32 -14.58
N ASP A 160 -0.41 5.35 -13.69
CA ASP A 160 0.50 4.20 -13.75
C ASP A 160 -0.03 3.07 -12.87
N THR A 161 0.13 1.82 -13.29
CA THR A 161 -0.11 0.63 -12.48
C THR A 161 0.96 -0.40 -12.79
N ASP A 162 1.52 -1.00 -11.75
CA ASP A 162 2.55 -2.01 -11.87
C ASP A 162 2.30 -3.14 -10.87
N LEU A 163 2.73 -4.35 -11.23
CA LEU A 163 2.71 -5.52 -10.35
C LEU A 163 4.07 -5.65 -9.70
N MET A 164 4.10 -5.61 -8.38
CA MET A 164 5.32 -5.73 -7.60
C MET A 164 5.40 -7.16 -7.05
N VAL A 165 6.48 -7.88 -7.34
CA VAL A 165 6.69 -9.29 -6.97
C VAL A 165 7.80 -9.40 -5.94
N ASN A 166 7.56 -10.09 -4.81
CA ASN A 166 8.57 -10.25 -3.77
C ASN A 166 9.73 -11.12 -4.30
N VAL A 167 10.95 -10.61 -4.12
CA VAL A 167 12.20 -11.24 -4.58
C VAL A 167 12.46 -12.58 -3.88
N GLU A 168 12.00 -12.74 -2.64
CA GLU A 168 12.16 -13.97 -1.85
C GLU A 168 11.00 -14.97 -2.00
N ASP A 169 9.82 -14.51 -2.46
CA ASP A 169 8.63 -15.36 -2.65
C ASP A 169 7.77 -14.83 -3.79
N GLU A 170 7.89 -15.45 -4.96
CA GLU A 170 7.16 -15.07 -6.16
C GLU A 170 5.63 -15.13 -6.03
N ASN A 171 5.09 -15.73 -4.96
CA ASN A 171 3.65 -15.78 -4.69
C ASN A 171 3.16 -14.59 -3.86
N ASP A 172 4.07 -13.84 -3.23
CA ASP A 172 3.78 -12.64 -2.45
C ASP A 172 3.93 -11.41 -3.36
N MET A 173 2.81 -10.81 -3.74
CA MET A 173 2.76 -9.73 -4.71
C MET A 173 1.92 -8.57 -4.19
N PHE A 174 2.09 -7.38 -4.73
CA PHE A 174 1.11 -6.30 -4.56
C PHE A 174 1.00 -5.45 -5.82
N ILE A 175 -0.17 -4.84 -6.02
CA ILE A 175 -0.39 -3.92 -7.14
C ILE A 175 -0.16 -2.49 -6.66
N ALA A 176 0.78 -1.80 -7.30
CA ALA A 176 1.07 -0.40 -7.07
C ALA A 176 0.38 0.45 -8.14
N SER A 177 -0.59 1.29 -7.75
CA SER A 177 -1.39 2.07 -8.70
C SER A 177 -1.47 3.55 -8.33
N GLN A 178 -1.24 4.42 -9.30
CA GLN A 178 -1.20 5.87 -9.17
C GLN A 178 -2.39 6.52 -9.90
N TRP A 179 -3.10 7.42 -9.21
CA TRP A 179 -4.29 8.08 -9.72
C TRP A 179 -4.24 9.58 -9.48
N ARG A 180 -4.88 10.36 -10.35
CA ARG A 180 -5.00 11.82 -10.19
C ARG A 180 -5.75 12.19 -8.92
N SER A 181 -6.81 11.46 -8.59
CA SER A 181 -7.58 11.68 -7.36
C SER A 181 -8.23 10.40 -6.84
N LYS A 182 -8.75 10.46 -5.61
CA LYS A 182 -9.54 9.40 -5.00
C LYS A 182 -10.76 9.04 -5.83
N GLU A 183 -11.46 10.05 -6.32
CA GLU A 183 -12.67 9.86 -7.11
C GLU A 183 -12.40 9.06 -8.37
N ASP A 184 -11.26 9.30 -9.04
CA ASP A 184 -10.85 8.57 -10.23
C ASP A 184 -10.56 7.09 -9.89
N ALA A 185 -9.80 6.81 -8.82
CA ALA A 185 -9.56 5.45 -8.35
C ALA A 185 -10.84 4.72 -7.91
N MET A 186 -11.75 5.41 -7.21
CA MET A 186 -13.02 4.84 -6.77
C MET A 186 -13.98 4.60 -7.94
N ALA A 187 -13.88 5.37 -9.03
CA ALA A 187 -14.64 5.12 -10.24
C ALA A 187 -14.21 3.79 -10.89
N PHE A 188 -12.91 3.53 -10.95
CA PHE A 188 -12.37 2.24 -11.41
C PHE A 188 -12.84 1.07 -10.55
N PHE A 189 -12.71 1.17 -9.23
CA PHE A 189 -13.14 0.11 -8.31
C PHE A 189 -14.65 -0.19 -8.36
N ARG A 190 -15.47 0.76 -8.82
CA ARG A 190 -16.91 0.57 -9.01
C ARG A 190 -17.28 0.04 -10.39
N SER A 191 -16.32 -0.08 -11.32
CA SER A 191 -16.54 -0.59 -12.67
C SER A 191 -16.93 -2.06 -12.64
N ASP A 192 -17.74 -2.47 -13.62
CA ASP A 192 -18.16 -3.87 -13.74
C ASP A 192 -16.98 -4.78 -14.11
N ASP A 193 -16.06 -4.28 -14.96
CA ASP A 193 -14.84 -4.99 -15.36
C ASP A 193 -13.98 -5.35 -14.14
N PHE A 194 -13.77 -4.40 -13.20
CA PHE A 194 -13.00 -4.68 -11.99
C PHE A 194 -13.70 -5.68 -11.06
N ARG A 195 -15.04 -5.64 -10.96
CA ARG A 195 -15.80 -6.61 -10.13
C ARG A 195 -15.70 -8.03 -10.67
N GLU A 196 -15.59 -8.22 -11.97
CA GLU A 196 -15.37 -9.54 -12.56
C GLU A 196 -13.96 -10.05 -12.23
N THR A 197 -12.93 -9.21 -12.34
CA THR A 197 -11.55 -9.55 -11.93
C THR A 197 -11.46 -9.93 -10.45
N VAL A 198 -12.11 -9.18 -9.56
CA VAL A 198 -12.11 -9.48 -8.11
C VAL A 198 -12.72 -10.85 -7.82
N GLN A 199 -13.79 -11.22 -8.53
CA GLN A 199 -14.44 -12.52 -8.36
C GLN A 199 -13.51 -13.67 -8.77
N TRP A 200 -12.82 -13.52 -9.90
CA TRP A 200 -11.83 -14.50 -10.36
C TRP A 200 -10.63 -14.58 -9.40
N GLY A 201 -10.14 -13.44 -8.92
CA GLY A 201 -9.04 -13.37 -7.95
C GLY A 201 -9.27 -14.22 -6.70
N ARG A 202 -10.52 -14.37 -6.25
CA ARG A 202 -10.87 -15.20 -5.08
C ARG A 202 -10.55 -16.68 -5.27
N GLU A 203 -10.49 -17.18 -6.50
CA GLU A 203 -10.24 -18.59 -6.79
C GLU A 203 -8.74 -18.91 -6.81
N VAL A 204 -7.90 -17.93 -7.16
CA VAL A 204 -6.46 -18.11 -7.36
C VAL A 204 -5.60 -17.72 -6.16
N LEU A 205 -6.15 -16.99 -5.20
CA LEU A 205 -5.42 -16.55 -4.01
C LEU A 205 -5.34 -17.65 -2.94
N ALA A 206 -4.15 -17.81 -2.36
CA ALA A 206 -3.84 -18.74 -1.27
C ALA A 206 -4.27 -18.18 0.09
N ASP A 207 -4.13 -16.86 0.27
CA ASP A 207 -4.68 -16.13 1.41
C ASP A 207 -5.49 -14.94 0.93
N ARG A 208 -6.31 -14.38 1.81
CA ARG A 208 -7.11 -13.21 1.49
C ARG A 208 -6.19 -11.99 1.38
N PRO A 209 -6.49 -11.04 0.47
CA PRO A 209 -5.62 -9.90 0.30
C PRO A 209 -5.39 -9.17 1.62
N ARG A 210 -4.12 -8.91 1.98
CA ARG A 210 -3.80 -8.10 3.16
C ARG A 210 -3.95 -6.64 2.79
N HIS A 211 -4.75 -5.94 3.59
CA HIS A 211 -4.95 -4.51 3.45
C HIS A 211 -3.83 -3.81 4.21
N VAL A 212 -3.13 -2.94 3.51
CA VAL A 212 -2.01 -2.19 4.08
C VAL A 212 -2.35 -0.71 3.98
N PHE A 213 -2.29 -0.05 5.13
CA PHE A 213 -2.40 1.39 5.22
C PHE A 213 -0.99 1.97 5.32
N LEU A 214 -0.76 2.99 4.50
CA LEU A 214 0.46 3.78 4.54
C LEU A 214 0.44 4.62 5.82
N ALA A 215 1.46 4.44 6.64
CA ALA A 215 1.71 5.21 7.85
C ALA A 215 2.53 6.47 7.53
#